data_AF-A0AAW1V1V7-F1
#
_entry.id   AF-A0AAW1V1V7-F1
#
_cell.length_a   1.000
_cell.length_b   1.000
_cell.length_c   1.000
_cell.angle_alpha   90.00
_cell.angle_beta   90.00
_cell.angle_gamma   90.00
#
_symmetry.space_group_name_H-M   'P 1'
#
loop_
_entity.id
_entity.type
_entity.pdbx_description
1 polymer ?
#
loop_
_entity_poly.entity_id
_entity_poly.type
_entity_poly.pdbx_seq_one_letter_code
_entity_poly.pdbx_strand_id
1 'polypeptide(L)'
;MFDIEDCLRVIKSLVALFISTSNIEDFDRGLNECSLAVRRINKWLKCSKTVGGKQRLLTVLNHVKSYCSQLKSIKKKGAGIEDRRETAWNRVHWDDSTSAFESRIRTGI
;
A
#
# COMPACT_ATOMS: atom_id res chain seq x y z
N MET A 1 26.00 -8.72 -1.80
CA MET A 1 24.67 -9.14 -2.26
C MET A 1 23.67 -8.41 -1.38
N PHE A 2 22.97 -7.39 -1.91
CA PHE A 2 22.02 -6.62 -1.09
C PHE A 2 20.83 -7.54 -0.75
N ASP A 3 20.67 -7.87 0.53
CA ASP A 3 19.64 -8.80 0.98
C ASP A 3 18.26 -8.13 0.89
N ILE A 4 17.25 -8.92 0.59
CA ILE A 4 15.84 -8.49 0.51
C ILE A 4 15.41 -7.91 1.87
N GLU A 5 15.96 -8.44 2.97
CA GLU A 5 15.75 -7.96 4.34
C GLU A 5 16.34 -6.57 4.58
N ASP A 6 17.48 -6.24 3.97
CA ASP A 6 18.04 -4.89 4.06
C ASP A 6 17.13 -3.87 3.38
N CYS A 7 16.53 -4.22 2.24
CA CYS A 7 15.52 -3.38 1.58
C CYS A 7 14.30 -3.12 2.47
N LEU A 8 13.79 -4.17 3.15
CA LEU A 8 12.67 -4.01 4.08
C LEU A 8 13.04 -3.15 5.30
N ARG A 9 14.25 -3.34 5.84
CA ARG A 9 14.75 -2.58 6.98
C ARG A 9 14.85 -1.09 6.66
N VAL A 10 15.44 -0.75 5.51
CA VAL A 10 15.60 0.64 5.05
C VAL A 10 14.23 1.31 4.84
N ILE A 11 13.28 0.62 4.21
CA ILE A 11 11.94 1.19 3.98
C ILE A 11 11.18 1.37 5.31
N LYS A 12 11.31 0.43 6.24
CA LYS A 12 10.68 0.52 7.57
C LYS A 12 11.27 1.66 8.40
N SER A 13 12.60 1.82 8.41
CA SER A 13 13.25 2.93 9.13
C SER A 13 12.90 4.29 8.53
N LEU A 14 12.78 4.36 7.20
CA LEU A 14 12.31 5.55 6.51
C LEU A 14 10.89 5.90 6.96
N VAL A 15 9.94 4.96 6.90
CA VAL A 15 8.55 5.20 7.37
C VAL A 15 8.49 5.62 8.83
N ALA A 16 9.31 5.02 9.71
CA ALA A 16 9.36 5.41 11.13
C ALA A 16 9.89 6.84 11.33
N LEU A 17 10.97 7.22 10.62
CA LEU A 17 11.48 8.58 10.61
C LEU A 17 10.41 9.56 10.11
N PHE A 18 9.68 9.19 9.05
CA PHE A 18 8.60 10.03 8.50
C PHE A 18 7.49 10.35 9.47
N ILE A 19 7.07 9.37 10.27
CA ILE A 19 6.04 9.58 11.30
C ILE A 19 6.53 10.59 12.36
N SER A 20 7.85 10.66 12.61
CA SER A 20 8.42 11.51 13.66
C SER A 20 8.72 12.95 13.22
N THR A 21 9.14 13.20 11.98
CA THR A 21 9.69 14.51 11.57
C THR A 21 8.78 15.35 10.68
N SER A 22 7.75 14.80 10.06
CA SER A 22 6.79 15.54 9.18
C SER A 22 7.45 16.46 8.13
N ASN A 23 8.67 16.15 7.69
CA ASN A 23 9.41 16.94 6.72
C ASN A 23 9.04 16.55 5.27
N ILE A 24 8.73 17.53 4.43
CA ILE A 24 8.25 17.35 3.05
C ILE A 24 9.38 16.86 2.13
N GLU A 25 10.62 17.33 2.30
CA GLU A 25 11.74 16.90 1.44
C GLU A 25 12.09 15.43 1.65
N ASP A 26 12.12 15.02 2.91
CA ASP A 26 12.32 13.64 3.25
C ASP A 26 11.18 12.80 2.62
N PHE A 27 9.94 13.30 2.62
CA PHE A 27 8.78 12.56 2.11
C PHE A 27 8.93 12.14 0.65
N ASP A 28 9.33 13.07 -0.21
CA ASP A 28 9.54 12.80 -1.63
C ASP A 28 10.75 11.87 -1.85
N ARG A 29 11.77 11.96 -0.98
CA ARG A 29 12.89 11.00 -0.95
C ARG A 29 12.41 9.59 -0.60
N GLY A 30 11.55 9.44 0.41
CA GLY A 30 10.96 8.17 0.82
C GLY A 30 10.10 7.53 -0.27
N LEU A 31 9.31 8.32 -0.99
CA LEU A 31 8.55 7.84 -2.14
C LEU A 31 9.44 7.38 -3.30
N ASN A 32 10.51 8.12 -3.59
CA ASN A 32 11.48 7.74 -4.61
C ASN A 32 12.18 6.42 -4.26
N GLU A 33 12.63 6.24 -3.01
CA GLU A 33 13.20 4.98 -2.54
C GLU A 33 12.22 3.81 -2.65
N CYS A 34 10.94 4.01 -2.28
CA CYS A 34 9.90 2.99 -2.47
C CYS A 34 9.74 2.62 -3.96
N SER A 35 9.75 3.61 -4.86
CA SER A 35 9.64 3.38 -6.31
C SER A 35 10.83 2.59 -6.86
N LEU A 36 12.05 2.93 -6.42
CA LEU A 36 13.26 2.20 -6.78
C LEU A 36 13.23 0.76 -6.26
N ALA A 37 12.79 0.56 -5.02
CA ALA A 37 12.64 -0.77 -4.43
C ALA A 37 11.63 -1.63 -5.22
N VAL A 38 10.47 -1.07 -5.60
CA VAL A 38 9.49 -1.77 -6.46
C VAL A 38 10.12 -2.20 -7.78
N ARG A 39 10.87 -1.33 -8.45
CA ARG A 39 11.56 -1.67 -9.70
C ARG A 39 12.57 -2.79 -9.52
N ARG A 40 13.37 -2.76 -8.43
CA ARG A 40 14.35 -3.81 -8.10
C ARG A 40 13.66 -5.15 -7.82
N ILE A 41 12.61 -5.15 -6.99
CA ILE A 41 11.86 -6.37 -6.65
C ILE A 41 11.20 -6.98 -7.89
N ASN A 42 10.62 -6.16 -8.77
CA ASN A 42 10.06 -6.63 -10.04
C ASN A 42 11.12 -7.25 -10.96
N LYS A 43 12.34 -6.68 -11.00
CA LYS A 43 13.47 -7.27 -11.73
C LYS A 43 13.85 -8.63 -11.13
N TRP A 44 13.95 -8.73 -9.80
CA TRP A 44 14.23 -10.00 -9.13
C TRP A 44 13.13 -11.05 -9.31
N LEU A 45 11.85 -10.64 -9.33
CA LEU A 45 10.72 -11.53 -9.62
C LEU A 45 10.83 -12.18 -10.99
N LYS A 46 11.25 -11.41 -12.00
CA LYS A 46 11.48 -11.93 -13.36
C LYS A 46 12.65 -12.92 -13.41
N CYS A 47 13.68 -12.70 -12.60
CA CYS A 47 14.89 -13.55 -12.57
C CYS A 47 14.77 -14.76 -11.62
N SER A 48 13.80 -14.78 -10.71
CA SER A 48 13.66 -15.86 -9.72
C SER A 48 13.21 -17.16 -10.38
N LYS A 49 14.01 -18.22 -10.21
CA LYS A 49 13.72 -19.56 -10.75
C LYS A 49 12.82 -20.39 -9.85
N THR A 50 12.83 -20.15 -8.54
CA THR A 50 12.10 -20.95 -7.55
C THR A 50 10.77 -20.31 -7.16
N VAL A 51 9.76 -21.15 -6.86
CA VAL A 51 8.44 -20.70 -6.39
C VAL A 51 8.55 -19.99 -5.04
N GLY A 52 9.32 -20.54 -4.10
CA GLY A 52 9.54 -19.93 -2.78
C GLY A 52 10.24 -18.56 -2.86
N GLY A 53 11.20 -18.40 -3.77
CA GLY A 53 11.84 -17.11 -4.04
C GLY A 53 10.86 -16.08 -4.58
N LYS A 54 9.97 -16.49 -5.50
CA LYS A 54 8.90 -15.62 -6.01
C LYS A 54 7.91 -15.22 -4.92
N GLN A 55 7.50 -16.15 -4.07
CA GLN A 55 6.60 -15.86 -2.95
C GLN A 55 7.21 -14.85 -1.97
N ARG A 56 8.48 -15.05 -1.55
CA ARG A 56 9.18 -14.10 -0.68
C ARG A 56 9.24 -12.70 -1.29
N LEU A 57 9.58 -12.60 -2.58
CA LEU A 57 9.63 -11.34 -3.31
C LEU A 57 8.25 -10.67 -3.46
N LEU A 58 7.19 -11.44 -3.68
CA LEU A 58 5.81 -10.92 -3.74
C LEU A 58 5.37 -10.36 -2.38
N THR A 59 5.68 -11.07 -1.28
CA THR A 59 5.41 -10.57 0.08
C THR A 59 6.11 -9.25 0.32
N VAL A 60 7.40 -9.16 -0.02
CA VAL A 60 8.19 -7.93 0.11
C VAL A 60 7.60 -6.82 -0.75
N LEU A 61 7.24 -7.11 -2.00
CA LEU A 61 6.60 -6.14 -2.89
C LEU A 61 5.32 -5.56 -2.28
N ASN A 62 4.50 -6.39 -1.66
CA ASN A 62 3.27 -5.96 -0.99
C ASN A 62 3.56 -5.06 0.21
N HIS A 63 4.60 -5.35 1.01
CA HIS A 63 5.03 -4.45 2.08
C HIS A 63 5.48 -3.09 1.55
N VAL A 64 6.33 -3.05 0.51
CA VAL A 64 6.78 -1.78 -0.10
C VAL A 64 5.61 -0.96 -0.63
N LYS A 65 4.64 -1.60 -1.28
CA LYS A 65 3.42 -0.93 -1.75
C LYS A 65 2.59 -0.39 -0.59
N SER A 66 2.44 -1.16 0.49
CA SER A 66 1.74 -0.71 1.69
C SER A 66 2.38 0.54 2.30
N TYR A 67 3.71 0.55 2.44
CA TYR A 67 4.44 1.72 2.94
C TYR A 67 4.29 2.95 2.04
N CYS A 68 4.33 2.76 0.71
CA CYS A 68 4.08 3.85 -0.24
C CYS A 68 2.66 4.43 -0.10
N SER A 69 1.65 3.58 0.12
CA SER A 69 0.27 4.00 0.39
C SER A 69 0.15 4.75 1.71
N GLN A 70 0.83 4.29 2.77
CA GLN A 70 0.85 4.96 4.07
C GLN A 70 1.45 6.36 3.92
N LEU A 71 2.60 6.50 3.26
CA LEU A 71 3.20 7.80 2.95
C LEU A 71 2.21 8.70 2.21
N LYS A 72 1.68 8.25 1.07
CA LYS A 72 0.70 9.05 0.29
C LYS A 72 -0.51 9.49 1.11
N SER A 73 -0.99 8.63 2.01
CA SER A 73 -2.10 8.96 2.90
C SER A 73 -1.75 10.05 3.90
N ILE A 74 -0.52 10.05 4.44
CA ILE A 74 -0.02 11.07 5.37
C ILE A 74 0.11 12.42 4.64
N LYS A 75 0.71 12.46 3.45
CA LYS A 75 0.78 13.69 2.62
C LYS A 75 -0.61 14.24 2.29
N LYS A 76 -1.58 13.36 2.00
CA LYS A 76 -2.95 13.77 1.75
C LYS A 76 -3.65 14.32 3.00
N LYS A 77 -3.43 13.72 4.18
CA LYS A 77 -3.98 14.23 5.45
C LYS A 77 -3.41 15.62 5.81
N GLY A 78 -2.13 15.88 5.52
CA GLY A 78 -1.51 17.19 5.73
C GLY A 78 -1.96 18.29 4.75
N ALA A 79 -2.47 17.91 3.57
CA ALA A 79 -2.92 18.85 2.53
C ALA A 79 -4.40 19.25 2.65
N GLY A 80 -5.09 18.81 3.69
CA GLY A 80 -6.56 18.84 3.76
C GLY A 80 -7.13 17.72 2.89
N ILE A 81 -8.05 16.94 3.46
CA ILE A 81 -8.82 15.99 2.67
C ILE A 81 -9.73 16.84 1.79
N GLU A 82 -9.37 17.03 0.52
CA GLU A 82 -10.37 17.47 -0.45
C GLU A 82 -11.49 16.45 -0.39
N ASP A 83 -12.67 16.90 0.07
CA ASP A 83 -13.91 16.15 0.05
C ASP A 83 -14.07 15.59 -1.35
N ARG A 84 -13.77 14.31 -1.47
CA ARG A 84 -13.78 13.62 -2.75
C ARG A 84 -15.25 13.56 -3.12
N ARG A 85 -15.70 14.41 -4.05
CA ARG A 85 -17.07 14.35 -4.61
C ARG A 85 -17.42 12.89 -4.83
N GLU A 86 -18.48 12.43 -4.18
CA GLU A 86 -18.93 11.05 -4.26
C GLU A 86 -19.10 10.66 -5.73
N THR A 87 -18.25 9.75 -6.20
CA THR A 87 -18.43 9.14 -7.51
C THR A 87 -19.55 8.12 -7.40
N ALA A 88 -20.26 7.82 -8.50
CA ALA A 88 -21.35 6.85 -8.52
C ALA A 88 -20.95 5.47 -7.95
N TRP A 89 -19.66 5.12 -8.03
CA TRP A 89 -19.07 3.90 -7.46
C TRP A 89 -18.94 3.95 -5.92
N ASN A 90 -18.74 5.13 -5.33
CA ASN A 90 -18.66 5.33 -3.88
C ASN A 90 -20.03 5.51 -3.21
N ARG A 91 -21.10 5.74 -3.98
CA ARG A 91 -22.49 5.69 -3.48
C ARG A 91 -22.97 4.26 -3.20
N VAL A 92 -22.33 3.29 -3.85
CA VAL A 92 -22.62 1.87 -3.62
C VAL A 92 -21.90 1.47 -2.34
N HIS A 93 -22.60 1.64 -1.23
CA HIS A 93 -22.27 0.93 -0.01
C HIS A 93 -22.44 -0.55 -0.31
N TRP A 94 -21.34 -1.30 -0.38
CA TRP A 94 -21.36 -2.76 -0.24
C TRP A 94 -21.66 -3.12 1.22
N ASP A 95 -22.64 -2.45 1.82
CA ASP A 95 -23.05 -2.70 3.18
C ASP A 95 -23.74 -4.06 3.19
N ASP A 96 -22.90 -4.99 3.59
CA ASP A 96 -23.21 -6.15 4.36
C ASP A 96 -24.00 -7.22 3.59
N SER A 97 -23.31 -8.29 3.22
CA SER A 97 -23.94 -9.54 2.82
C SER A 97 -25.05 -9.96 3.78
N THR A 98 -24.97 -9.58 5.06
CA THR A 98 -26.00 -9.77 6.07
C THR A 98 -27.25 -8.93 5.80
N SER A 99 -27.11 -7.64 5.49
CA SER A 99 -28.26 -6.77 5.19
C SER A 99 -28.93 -7.11 3.84
N ALA A 100 -28.14 -7.51 2.85
CA ALA A 100 -28.64 -8.03 1.57
C ALA A 100 -29.39 -9.36 1.76
N PHE A 101 -28.91 -10.24 2.64
CA PHE A 101 -29.56 -11.49 3.01
C PHE A 101 -30.86 -11.26 3.79
N GLU A 102 -30.86 -10.37 4.78
CA GLU A 102 -32.05 -10.00 5.55
C GLU A 102 -33.14 -9.35 4.68
N SER A 103 -32.75 -8.52 3.71
CA SER A 103 -33.67 -7.96 2.72
C SER A 103 -34.31 -9.06 1.86
N ARG A 104 -33.54 -10.08 1.49
CA ARG A 104 -33.98 -11.21 0.67
C ARG A 104 -34.95 -12.15 1.41
N ILE A 105 -34.65 -12.45 2.68
CA ILE A 105 -35.58 -13.17 3.57
C ILE A 105 -36.89 -12.39 3.72
N ARG A 106 -36.81 -11.06 3.89
CA ARG A 106 -37.99 -10.20 4.04
C ARG A 106 -38.85 -10.11 2.76
N THR A 107 -38.22 -10.16 1.59
CA THR A 107 -38.90 -10.10 0.29
C THR A 107 -39.32 -11.48 -0.25
N GLY A 108 -38.96 -12.56 0.43
CA GLY A 108 -39.45 -13.91 0.13
C GLY A 108 -38.95 -14.47 -1.20
N ILE A 109 -37.73 -14.11 -1.62
CA ILE A 109 -37.05 -14.67 -2.81
C ILE A 109 -36.13 -15.82 -2.41
#